data_AF-A0A353R5C7-F1
#
_entry.id   AF-A0A353R5C7-F1
#
_cell.length_a   1.000
_cell.length_b   1.000
_cell.length_c   1.000
_cell.angle_alpha   90.00
_cell.angle_beta   90.00
_cell.angle_gamma   90.00
#
_symmetry.space_group_name_H-M   'P 1'
#
loop_
_entity.id
_entity.type
_entity.pdbx_description
1 polymer ?
#
loop_
_entity_poly.entity_id
_entity_poly.type
_entity_poly.pdbx_seq_one_letter_code
_entity_poly.pdbx_strand_id
1 'polypeptide(L)'
;HGFDVDTPFAELPVAIREVILHGSGERKIEFRYLSERGGELIRRHPFEGIIPNLERRYRETDSNLIREELAKFISARPCPGCGGARLNQAARHVFIDDVALPELTAWSVSQTQAFFARLDLPGRRGEGQGAEQ
;
A
#
# COMPACT_ATOMS: atom_id res chain seq x y z
N HIS A 1 22.02 -15.18 17.05
CA HIS A 1 22.46 -14.07 16.18
C HIS A 1 23.52 -13.19 16.83
N GLY A 2 23.85 -13.36 18.13
CA GLY A 2 25.12 -12.89 18.69
C GLY A 2 25.32 -11.38 18.65
N PHE A 3 24.26 -10.60 18.84
CA PHE A 3 24.30 -9.15 18.92
C PHE A 3 23.80 -8.71 20.29
N ASP A 4 24.25 -7.54 20.73
CA ASP A 4 23.82 -6.93 21.98
C ASP A 4 22.45 -6.26 21.81
N VAL A 5 21.54 -6.56 22.74
CA VAL A 5 20.15 -6.06 22.71
C VAL A 5 20.05 -4.59 23.09
N ASP A 6 21.07 -4.06 23.76
CA ASP A 6 21.14 -2.65 24.17
C ASP A 6 21.78 -1.77 23.09
N THR A 7 22.31 -2.37 22.02
CA THR A 7 22.86 -1.63 20.87
C THR A 7 21.74 -0.91 20.11
N PRO A 8 21.85 0.40 19.83
CA PRO A 8 20.87 1.13 19.03
C PRO A 8 20.62 0.45 17.67
N PHE A 9 19.36 0.38 17.24
CA PHE A 9 19.00 -0.32 16.00
C PHE A 9 19.80 0.13 14.78
N ALA A 10 20.08 1.43 14.66
CA ALA A 10 20.84 2.00 13.55
C ALA A 10 22.32 1.54 13.51
N GLU A 11 22.86 1.12 14.65
CA GLU A 11 24.25 0.66 14.79
C GLU A 11 24.38 -0.87 14.62
N LEU A 12 23.26 -1.59 14.61
CA LEU A 12 23.26 -3.03 14.37
C LEU A 12 23.79 -3.35 12.96
N PRO A 13 24.55 -4.46 12.79
CA PRO A 13 24.95 -4.95 11.48
C PRO A 13 23.74 -5.13 10.56
N VAL A 14 23.90 -4.79 9.27
CA VAL A 14 22.82 -4.88 8.27
C VAL A 14 22.14 -6.26 8.29
N ALA A 15 22.92 -7.33 8.33
CA ALA A 15 22.40 -8.70 8.37
C ALA A 15 21.50 -8.98 9.59
N ILE A 16 21.78 -8.35 10.74
CA ILE A 16 20.94 -8.48 11.93
C ILE A 16 19.65 -7.68 11.78
N ARG A 17 19.73 -6.45 11.24
CA ARG A 17 18.54 -5.64 10.95
C ARG A 17 17.60 -6.34 9.99
N GLU A 18 18.13 -6.94 8.94
CA GLU A 18 17.36 -7.73 7.98
C GLU A 18 16.66 -8.91 8.67
N VAL A 19 17.36 -9.65 9.54
CA VAL A 19 16.73 -10.76 10.29
C VAL A 19 15.63 -10.26 11.23
N ILE A 20 15.82 -9.11 11.87
CA ILE A 20 14.80 -8.52 12.75
C ILE A 20 13.57 -8.08 11.94
N LEU A 21 13.77 -7.39 10.82
CA LEU A 21 12.68 -6.82 10.02
C LEU A 21 11.96 -7.86 9.17
N HIS A 22 12.70 -8.74 8.49
CA HIS A 22 12.19 -9.65 7.47
C HIS A 22 12.24 -11.13 7.87
N GLY A 23 12.83 -11.45 9.02
CA GLY A 23 12.82 -12.79 9.58
C GLY A 23 14.10 -13.60 9.33
N SER A 24 14.17 -14.78 9.93
CA SER A 24 15.35 -15.65 9.88
C SER A 24 15.35 -16.65 8.72
N GLY A 25 14.39 -16.53 7.79
CA GLY A 25 14.21 -17.48 6.69
C GLY A 25 13.90 -18.88 7.19
N GLU A 26 14.71 -19.88 6.85
CA GLU A 26 14.56 -21.26 7.33
C GLU A 26 15.29 -21.52 8.65
N ARG A 27 16.14 -20.59 9.09
CA ARG A 27 16.95 -20.78 10.29
C ARG A 27 16.05 -20.75 11.53
N LYS A 28 16.03 -21.86 12.26
CA LYS A 28 15.29 -21.96 13.52
C LYS A 28 16.01 -21.23 14.66
N ILE A 29 15.27 -20.42 15.40
CA ILE A 29 15.70 -19.73 16.60
C ILE A 29 14.96 -20.35 17.79
N GLU A 30 15.65 -20.47 18.92
CA GLU A 30 15.04 -20.91 20.17
C GLU A 30 14.32 -19.74 20.83
N PHE A 31 13.03 -19.90 21.07
CA PHE A 31 12.19 -18.97 21.80
C PHE A 31 11.75 -19.62 23.10
N ARG A 32 11.89 -18.87 24.20
CA ARG A 32 11.39 -19.28 25.51
C ARG A 32 10.16 -18.45 25.84
N TYR A 33 9.05 -19.14 26.02
CA TYR A 33 7.77 -18.55 26.35
C TYR A 33 7.47 -18.82 27.82
N LEU A 34 7.18 -17.75 28.56
CA LEU A 34 6.70 -17.85 29.92
C LEU A 34 5.19 -18.09 29.89
N SER A 35 4.75 -19.20 30.47
CA SER A 35 3.34 -19.47 30.71
C SER A 35 2.86 -18.67 31.92
N GLU A 36 1.63 -18.17 31.86
CA GLU A 36 0.97 -17.50 32.99
C GLU A 36 0.88 -18.38 34.25
N ARG A 37 1.01 -19.72 34.10
CA ARG A 37 1.00 -20.69 35.21
C ARG A 37 2.40 -21.03 35.74
N GLY A 38 3.44 -20.26 35.38
CA GLY A 38 4.79 -20.41 35.92
C GLY A 38 5.68 -21.46 35.25
N GLY A 39 5.25 -22.04 34.12
CA GLY A 39 6.05 -22.98 33.33
C GLY A 39 6.79 -22.28 32.17
N GLU A 40 7.97 -22.77 31.82
CA GLU A 40 8.72 -22.32 30.64
C GLU A 40 8.46 -23.30 29.48
N LEU A 41 8.06 -22.76 28.33
CA LEU A 41 7.92 -23.51 27.08
C LEU A 41 9.01 -23.08 26.11
N ILE A 42 9.92 -23.99 25.78
CA ILE A 42 10.95 -23.77 24.78
C ILE A 42 10.47 -24.29 23.43
N ARG A 43 10.48 -23.44 22.40
CA ARG A 43 10.19 -23.83 21.02
C ARG A 43 11.29 -23.39 20.07
N ARG A 44 11.54 -24.19 19.04
CA ARG A 44 12.50 -23.88 17.97
C ARG A 44 11.77 -23.75 16.65
N HIS A 45 11.65 -22.53 16.16
CA HIS A 45 11.03 -22.24 14.87
C HIS A 45 11.71 -21.03 14.22
N PRO A 46 11.53 -20.82 12.90
CA PRO A 46 11.98 -19.60 12.28
C PRO A 46 11.31 -18.37 12.89
N PHE A 47 12.05 -17.29 12.98
CA PHE A 47 11.48 -15.99 13.29
C PHE A 47 10.88 -15.41 12.03
N GLU A 48 9.60 -15.06 12.10
CA GLU A 48 8.83 -14.50 10.97
C GLU A 48 9.36 -13.13 10.51
N GLY A 49 9.96 -12.34 11.42
CA GLY A 49 10.27 -10.94 11.18
C GLY A 49 9.16 -10.01 11.62
N ILE A 50 9.51 -8.78 11.97
CA ILE A 50 8.54 -7.77 12.43
C ILE A 50 7.59 -7.36 11.31
N ILE A 51 8.10 -7.06 10.11
CA ILE A 51 7.29 -6.56 9.00
C ILE A 51 6.27 -7.62 8.54
N PRO A 52 6.66 -8.88 8.23
CA PRO A 52 5.69 -9.90 7.83
C PRO A 52 4.66 -10.18 8.93
N ASN A 53 5.07 -10.14 10.20
CA ASN A 53 4.16 -10.33 11.31
C ASN A 53 3.09 -9.23 11.39
N LEU A 54 3.49 -7.95 11.30
CA LEU A 54 2.56 -6.83 11.33
C LEU A 54 1.62 -6.86 10.11
N GLU A 55 2.17 -7.17 8.93
CA GLU A 55 1.40 -7.26 7.69
C GLU A 55 0.34 -8.39 7.75
N ARG A 56 0.74 -9.59 8.21
CA ARG A 56 -0.20 -10.71 8.39
C ARG A 56 -1.29 -10.35 9.39
N ARG A 57 -0.92 -9.84 10.56
CA ARG A 57 -1.89 -9.44 11.61
C ARG A 57 -2.86 -8.39 11.12
N TYR A 58 -2.40 -7.42 10.33
CA TYR A 58 -3.28 -6.40 9.75
C TYR A 58 -4.28 -7.00 8.76
N ARG A 59 -3.87 -7.97 7.94
CA ARG A 59 -4.76 -8.61 6.96
C ARG A 59 -5.77 -9.54 7.64
N GLU A 60 -5.32 -10.37 8.58
CA GLU A 60 -6.08 -11.49 9.13
C GLU A 60 -6.90 -11.14 10.38
N THR A 61 -6.68 -9.99 11.03
CA THR A 61 -7.43 -9.66 12.25
C THR A 61 -8.88 -9.26 11.96
N ASP A 62 -9.81 -9.84 12.73
CA ASP A 62 -11.22 -9.42 12.76
C ASP A 62 -11.50 -8.24 13.71
N SER A 63 -10.49 -7.81 14.49
CA SER A 63 -10.65 -6.71 15.44
C SER A 63 -10.34 -5.36 14.78
N ASN A 64 -11.33 -4.48 14.72
CA ASN A 64 -11.16 -3.11 14.22
C ASN A 64 -10.12 -2.32 15.04
N LEU A 65 -10.11 -2.48 16.36
CA LEU A 65 -9.13 -1.83 17.23
C LEU A 65 -7.68 -2.22 16.85
N ILE A 66 -7.43 -3.52 16.67
CA ILE A 66 -6.11 -4.01 16.26
C ILE A 66 -5.76 -3.49 14.86
N ARG A 67 -6.73 -3.49 13.94
CA ARG A 67 -6.55 -2.99 12.58
C ARG A 67 -6.16 -1.52 12.56
N GLU A 68 -6.82 -0.68 13.35
CA GLU A 68 -6.55 0.75 13.48
C GLU A 68 -5.18 1.03 14.11
N GLU A 69 -4.81 0.30 15.17
CA GLU A 69 -3.47 0.40 15.78
C GLU A 69 -2.36 0.05 14.79
N LEU A 70 -2.54 -1.02 14.02
CA LEU A 70 -1.56 -1.45 13.01
C LEU A 70 -1.52 -0.50 11.80
N ALA A 71 -2.64 0.13 11.44
CA ALA A 71 -2.70 1.08 10.32
C ALA A 71 -1.77 2.29 10.50
N LYS A 72 -1.42 2.66 11.75
CA LYS A 72 -0.47 3.74 12.06
C LYS A 72 0.94 3.50 11.49
N PHE A 73 1.30 2.25 11.23
CA PHE A 73 2.59 1.87 10.66
C PHE A 73 2.56 1.70 9.13
N ILE A 74 1.41 1.93 8.50
CA ILE A 74 1.19 1.73 7.06
C ILE A 74 1.05 3.09 6.38
N SER A 75 1.72 3.26 5.24
CA SER A 75 1.57 4.43 4.37
C SER A 75 0.96 4.03 3.03
N ALA A 76 0.07 4.87 2.52
CA ALA A 76 -0.49 4.70 1.19
C ALA A 76 0.60 4.98 0.13
N ARG A 77 0.64 4.14 -0.90
CA ARG A 77 1.52 4.31 -2.07
C ARG A 77 0.71 4.11 -3.34
N PRO A 78 1.10 4.73 -4.46
CA PRO A 78 0.48 4.46 -5.76
C PRO A 78 0.51 2.96 -6.06
N CYS A 79 -0.64 2.41 -6.45
CA CYS A 79 -0.72 1.01 -6.83
C CYS A 79 0.18 0.75 -8.05
N PRO A 80 1.10 -0.23 -8.01
CA PRO A 80 2.04 -0.48 -9.10
C PRO A 80 1.35 -0.91 -10.41
N GLY A 81 0.19 -1.56 -10.33
CA GLY A 81 -0.54 -2.00 -11.53
C GLY A 81 -1.27 -0.87 -12.27
N CYS A 82 -1.83 0.10 -11.52
CA CYS A 82 -2.60 1.21 -12.11
C CYS A 82 -1.88 2.56 -12.06
N GLY A 83 -0.70 2.65 -11.43
CA GLY A 83 0.00 3.92 -11.19
C GLY A 83 -0.75 4.87 -10.27
N GLY A 84 -1.72 4.39 -9.50
CA GLY A 84 -2.64 5.23 -8.71
C GLY A 84 -3.89 5.71 -9.46
N ALA A 85 -4.06 5.38 -10.74
CA ALA A 85 -5.23 5.78 -11.54
C ALA A 85 -6.54 5.11 -11.09
N ARG A 86 -6.47 3.99 -10.34
CA ARG A 86 -7.62 3.19 -9.86
C ARG A 86 -8.55 2.67 -10.98
N LEU A 87 -8.07 2.70 -12.23
CA LEU A 87 -8.77 2.26 -13.42
C LEU A 87 -8.10 1.01 -14.02
N ASN A 88 -8.90 0.20 -14.72
CA ASN A 88 -8.38 -0.92 -15.51
C ASN A 88 -7.57 -0.41 -16.72
N GLN A 89 -6.87 -1.30 -17.42
CA GLN A 89 -6.00 -0.91 -18.53
C GLN A 89 -6.76 -0.22 -19.68
N ALA A 90 -7.93 -0.74 -20.08
CA ALA A 90 -8.71 -0.17 -21.18
C ALA A 90 -9.18 1.25 -20.86
N ALA A 91 -9.72 1.48 -19.67
CA ALA A 91 -10.18 2.80 -19.21
C ALA A 91 -9.03 3.82 -19.11
N ARG A 92 -7.80 3.37 -18.85
CA ARG A 92 -6.61 4.26 -18.86
C ARG A 92 -6.19 4.73 -20.25
N HIS A 93 -6.66 4.07 -21.31
CA HIS A 93 -6.39 4.43 -22.70
C HIS A 93 -7.59 5.10 -23.38
N VAL A 94 -8.50 5.69 -22.59
CA VAL A 94 -9.54 6.58 -23.09
C VAL A 94 -8.99 8.01 -23.05
N PHE A 95 -9.08 8.71 -24.18
CA PHE A 95 -8.56 10.05 -24.35
C PHE A 95 -9.68 11.02 -24.74
N ILE A 96 -9.57 12.27 -24.27
CA ILE A 96 -10.37 13.40 -24.72
C ILE A 96 -9.36 14.44 -25.17
N ASP A 97 -9.38 14.78 -26.46
CA ASP A 97 -8.46 15.76 -27.06
C ASP A 97 -6.99 15.48 -26.68
N ASP A 98 -6.54 14.26 -26.96
CA ASP A 98 -5.22 13.71 -26.64
C ASP A 98 -4.82 13.63 -25.15
N VAL A 99 -5.71 14.02 -24.22
CA VAL A 99 -5.46 13.88 -22.78
C VAL A 99 -6.10 12.60 -22.25
N ALA A 100 -5.30 11.77 -21.58
CA ALA A 100 -5.78 10.53 -20.98
C ALA A 100 -6.76 10.82 -19.82
N LEU A 101 -7.84 10.04 -19.71
CA LEU A 101 -8.84 10.22 -18.66
C LEU A 101 -8.25 10.28 -17.22
N PRO A 102 -7.30 9.42 -16.81
CA PRO A 102 -6.71 9.51 -15.48
C PRO A 102 -5.96 10.82 -15.23
N GLU A 103 -5.35 11.40 -16.27
CA GLU A 103 -4.63 12.66 -16.18
C GLU A 103 -5.60 13.81 -15.91
N LEU A 104 -6.73 13.86 -16.64
CA LEU A 104 -7.79 14.85 -16.40
C LEU A 104 -8.33 14.82 -14.97
N THR A 105 -8.44 13.62 -14.37
CA THR A 105 -8.91 13.46 -12.98
C THR A 105 -7.87 13.84 -11.94
N ALA A 106 -6.59 13.90 -12.31
CA ALA A 106 -5.50 14.31 -11.42
C ALA A 106 -5.28 15.83 -11.43
N TRP A 107 -5.83 16.55 -12.42
CA TRP A 107 -5.75 17.99 -12.49
C TRP A 107 -6.59 18.68 -11.41
N SER A 108 -6.21 19.92 -11.11
CA SER A 108 -7.04 20.80 -10.30
C SER A 108 -8.34 21.18 -11.01
N VAL A 109 -9.38 21.51 -10.24
CA VAL A 109 -10.68 21.93 -10.76
C VAL A 109 -10.55 23.06 -11.78
N SER A 110 -9.71 24.06 -11.52
CA SER A 110 -9.48 25.20 -12.42
C SER A 110 -8.85 24.79 -13.76
N GLN A 111 -7.88 23.86 -13.75
CA GLN A 111 -7.26 23.36 -14.97
C GLN A 111 -8.27 22.58 -15.81
N THR A 112 -9.03 21.68 -15.16
CA THR A 112 -10.05 20.88 -15.83
C THR A 112 -11.16 21.77 -16.43
N GLN A 113 -11.60 22.80 -15.70
CA GLN A 113 -12.56 23.79 -16.23
C GLN A 113 -12.00 24.51 -17.47
N ALA A 114 -10.76 24.98 -17.40
CA ALA A 114 -10.13 25.69 -18.51
C ALA A 114 -9.86 24.80 -19.73
N PHE A 115 -9.69 23.49 -19.52
CA PHE A 115 -9.63 22.49 -20.59
C PHE A 115 -10.98 22.34 -21.29
N PHE A 116 -12.05 22.05 -20.53
CA PHE A 116 -13.39 21.87 -21.11
C PHE A 116 -13.97 23.15 -21.75
N ALA A 117 -13.56 24.33 -21.29
CA ALA A 117 -13.96 25.60 -21.91
C ALA A 117 -13.34 25.82 -23.30
N ARG A 118 -12.23 25.14 -23.62
CA ARG A 118 -11.52 25.22 -24.91
C ARG A 118 -11.70 23.99 -25.78
N LEU A 119 -12.31 22.95 -25.23
CA LEU A 119 -12.53 21.69 -25.90
C LEU A 119 -13.49 21.87 -27.09
N ASP A 120 -12.98 21.69 -28.29
CA ASP A 120 -13.77 21.72 -29.52
C ASP A 120 -13.88 20.30 -30.06
N LEU A 121 -15.05 19.67 -29.86
CA LEU A 121 -15.31 18.35 -30.37
C LEU A 121 -16.11 18.47 -31.67
N PRO A 122 -15.64 17.87 -32.78
CA PRO A 122 -16.45 17.78 -33.99
C PRO A 122 -17.74 17.03 -33.63
N GLY A 123 -18.86 17.75 -33.69
CA GLY A 123 -20.15 17.23 -33.27
C GLY A 123 -20.56 16.00 -34.09
N ARG A 124 -20.83 14.89 -33.41
CA ARG A 124 -21.59 13.77 -33.98
C ARG A 124 -23.06 13.91 -33.56
N ARG A 125 -23.79 14.88 -34.11
CA ARG A 125 -25.26 14.80 -34.10
C ARG A 125 -25.63 13.54 -34.92
N GLY A 126 -26.40 12.55 -34.46
CA GLY A 126 -27.31 12.55 -33.32
C GLY A 126 -28.32 13.67 -33.53
N GLU A 127 -29.31 13.43 -34.40
CA GLU A 127 -30.36 14.39 -34.75
C GLU A 127 -30.82 15.23 -33.55
N GLY A 128 -30.78 16.54 -33.76
CA GLY A 128 -31.05 17.56 -32.78
C GLY A 128 -30.93 18.90 -33.48
N GLN A 129 -31.94 19.19 -34.29
CA GLN A 129 -32.27 20.55 -34.75
C GLN A 129 -32.25 21.45 -33.51
N GLY A 130 -31.55 22.59 -33.50
CA GLY A 130 -32.10 23.76 -34.14
C GLY A 130 -33.42 24.15 -33.48
N ALA A 131 -33.39 24.50 -32.19
CA ALA A 131 -34.40 25.38 -31.62
C ALA A 131 -33.83 26.80 -31.69
N GLU A 132 -34.05 27.45 -32.83
CA GLU A 132 -34.25 28.89 -32.86
C GLU A 132 -35.50 29.22 -32.04
N GLN A 133 -35.45 30.37 -31.36
CA GLN A 133 -36.44 31.10 -30.55
C GLN A 133 -36.23 31.01 -29.03
#